data_AF-A0A8T3Z781-F1
#
_entry.id   AF-A0A8T3Z781-F1
#
_cell.length_a   1.000
_cell.length_b   1.000
_cell.length_c   1.000
_cell.angle_alpha   90.00
_cell.angle_beta   90.00
_cell.angle_gamma   90.00
#
_symmetry.space_group_name_H-M   'P 1'
#
loop_
_entity.id
_entity.type
_entity.pdbx_description
1 polymer ?
#
loop_
_entity_poly.entity_id
_entity_poly.type
_entity_poly.pdbx_seq_one_letter_code
_entity_poly.pdbx_strand_id
1 'polypeptide(L)'
;SMNVNTPYYLLLAYSTVLGVGSGMAYTIFNVAVQNAFPLREIGIVTASIRFFRNVGTIVFVSIFGYIMNLTLASSASATVSYTPALALSIQNIFLVAIVVAFVGLVVAFFLEEIPLGDDYESAEDAS
;
A
#
# COMPACT_ATOMS: atom_id res chain seq x y z
N SER A 1 19.26 13.02 9.01
CA SER A 1 19.24 14.17 8.09
C SER A 1 19.79 13.72 6.74
N MET A 2 19.16 14.08 5.63
CA MET A 2 19.68 13.80 4.29
C MET A 2 20.91 14.69 4.06
N ASN A 3 22.09 14.10 4.12
CA ASN A 3 23.35 14.78 3.84
C ASN A 3 23.52 14.89 2.31
N VAL A 4 23.95 16.06 1.84
CA VAL A 4 24.22 16.43 0.44
C VAL A 4 25.25 15.52 -0.25
N ASN A 5 25.95 14.65 0.50
CA ASN A 5 26.91 13.68 -0.01
C ASN A 5 26.33 12.31 -0.41
N THR A 6 25.02 12.06 -0.27
CA THR A 6 24.44 10.79 -0.76
C THR A 6 24.48 10.79 -2.28
N PRO A 7 25.24 9.89 -2.95
CA PRO A 7 25.35 9.90 -4.40
C PRO A 7 23.98 9.67 -5.04
N TYR A 8 23.58 10.53 -5.98
CA TYR A 8 22.30 10.45 -6.71
C TYR A 8 22.01 9.04 -7.26
N TYR A 9 23.05 8.31 -7.67
CA TYR A 9 22.97 6.92 -8.15
C TYR A 9 22.41 5.94 -7.13
N LEU A 10 22.67 6.14 -5.83
CA LEU A 10 22.22 5.25 -4.76
C LEU A 10 20.73 5.48 -4.44
N LEU A 11 20.28 6.74 -4.54
CA LEU A 11 18.87 7.10 -4.43
C LEU A 11 18.06 6.56 -5.62
N LEU A 12 18.63 6.64 -6.83
CA LEU A 12 18.07 6.00 -8.03
C LEU A 12 18.03 4.48 -7.88
N ALA A 13 19.12 3.85 -7.44
CA ALA A 13 19.20 2.40 -7.26
C ALA A 13 18.16 1.89 -6.24
N TYR A 14 18.05 2.53 -5.07
CA TYR A 14 17.04 2.15 -4.08
C TYR A 14 15.61 2.37 -4.58
N SER A 15 15.35 3.46 -5.30
CA SER A 15 14.03 3.73 -5.87
C SER A 15 13.66 2.72 -6.95
N THR A 16 14.61 2.32 -7.80
CA THR A 16 14.41 1.28 -8.82
C THR A 16 14.14 -0.08 -8.19
N VAL A 17 14.93 -0.49 -7.18
CA VAL A 17 14.73 -1.76 -6.48
C VAL A 17 13.37 -1.81 -5.78
N LEU A 18 12.99 -0.73 -5.09
CA LEU A 18 11.66 -0.63 -4.45
C LEU A 18 10.52 -0.65 -5.47
N GLY A 19 10.69 0.04 -6.61
CA GLY A 19 9.69 0.07 -7.68
C GLY A 19 9.47 -1.31 -8.32
N VAL A 20 10.56 -2.02 -8.62
CA VAL A 20 10.48 -3.37 -9.20
C VAL A 20 9.87 -4.36 -8.20
N GLY A 21 10.33 -4.33 -6.94
CA GLY A 21 9.84 -5.24 -5.90
C GLY A 21 8.34 -5.05 -5.63
N SER A 22 7.89 -3.80 -5.48
CA SER A 22 6.46 -3.50 -5.25
C SER A 22 5.58 -3.85 -6.46
N GLY A 23 6.05 -3.62 -7.69
CA GLY A 23 5.33 -3.96 -8.91
C GLY A 23 5.12 -5.47 -9.08
N MET A 24 6.17 -6.26 -8.83
CA MET A 24 6.08 -7.73 -8.90
C MET A 24 5.23 -8.32 -7.78
N ALA A 25 5.36 -7.81 -6.55
CA ALA A 25 4.54 -8.28 -5.42
C ALA A 25 3.04 -8.07 -5.69
N TYR A 26 2.68 -6.95 -6.31
CA TYR A 26 1.30 -6.64 -6.66
C TYR A 26 0.69 -7.62 -7.66
N THR A 27 1.44 -8.01 -8.70
CA THR A 27 0.96 -8.95 -9.71
C THR A 27 0.85 -10.37 -9.15
N ILE A 28 1.83 -10.81 -8.36
CA ILE A 28 1.84 -12.13 -7.71
C ILE A 28 0.62 -12.28 -6.79
N PHE A 29 0.35 -11.28 -5.94
CA PHE A 29 -0.81 -11.29 -5.05
C PHE A 29 -2.13 -11.41 -5.81
N ASN A 30 -2.33 -10.60 -6.85
CA ASN A 30 -3.57 -10.64 -7.62
C ASN A 30 -3.78 -11.99 -8.32
N VAL A 31 -2.74 -12.57 -8.91
CA VAL A 31 -2.83 -13.88 -9.56
C VAL A 31 -3.08 -14.99 -8.55
N ALA A 32 -2.42 -14.96 -7.39
CA ALA A 32 -2.63 -15.93 -6.32
C ALA A 32 -4.09 -15.94 -5.84
N VAL A 33 -4.65 -14.75 -5.57
CA VAL A 33 -6.06 -14.62 -5.15
C VAL A 33 -6.99 -15.07 -6.27
N GLN A 34 -6.74 -14.69 -7.52
CA GLN A 34 -7.59 -15.12 -8.65
C GLN A 34 -7.56 -16.63 -8.88
N ASN A 35 -6.41 -17.28 -8.68
CA ASN A 35 -6.25 -18.73 -8.85
C ASN A 35 -6.94 -19.55 -7.74
N ALA A 36 -7.27 -18.95 -6.60
CA ALA A 36 -7.97 -19.62 -5.51
C ALA A 36 -9.49 -19.76 -5.73
N PHE A 37 -10.03 -19.17 -6.80
CA PHE A 37 -11.48 -19.17 -7.10
C PHE A 37 -11.77 -19.78 -8.48
N PRO A 38 -12.95 -20.37 -8.69
CA PRO A 38 -13.35 -20.91 -9.98
C PRO A 38 -13.47 -19.81 -11.05
N LEU A 39 -13.21 -20.16 -12.32
CA LEU A 39 -13.21 -19.26 -13.48
C LEU A 39 -14.48 -18.39 -13.61
N ARG A 40 -15.63 -18.93 -13.19
CA ARG A 40 -16.92 -18.23 -13.22
C ARG A 40 -16.97 -17.01 -12.30
N GLU A 41 -16.14 -16.98 -11.26
CA GLU A 41 -16.14 -15.95 -10.20
C GLU A 41 -14.98 -14.95 -10.33
N ILE A 42 -14.04 -15.15 -11.26
CA ILE A 42 -12.87 -14.27 -11.46
C ILE A 42 -13.27 -12.81 -11.68
N GLY A 43 -14.41 -12.56 -12.34
CA GLY A 43 -14.96 -11.20 -12.52
C GLY A 43 -15.31 -10.52 -11.20
N ILE A 44 -15.90 -11.27 -10.26
CA ILE A 44 -16.26 -10.79 -8.92
C ILE A 44 -15.00 -10.55 -8.10
N VAL A 45 -14.06 -11.50 -8.09
CA VAL A 45 -12.76 -11.38 -7.38
C VAL A 45 -12.00 -10.15 -7.86
N THR A 46 -11.90 -9.96 -9.18
CA THR A 46 -11.22 -8.81 -9.78
C THR A 46 -11.91 -7.49 -9.42
N ALA A 47 -13.24 -7.45 -9.46
CA ALA A 47 -14.02 -6.27 -9.08
C ALA A 47 -13.82 -5.91 -7.60
N SER A 48 -13.85 -6.90 -6.72
CA SER A 48 -13.61 -6.73 -5.28
C SER A 48 -12.21 -6.18 -5.00
N ILE A 49 -11.16 -6.76 -5.59
CA ILE A 49 -9.78 -6.25 -5.46
C ILE A 49 -9.70 -4.79 -5.93
N ARG A 50 -10.34 -4.45 -7.06
CA ARG A 50 -10.36 -3.08 -7.58
C ARG A 50 -11.11 -2.13 -6.67
N PHE A 51 -12.25 -2.56 -6.12
CA PHE A 51 -13.06 -1.78 -5.20
C PHE A 51 -12.29 -1.45 -3.92
N PHE A 52 -11.75 -2.45 -3.22
CA PHE A 52 -10.99 -2.24 -1.98
C PHE A 52 -9.76 -1.37 -2.20
N ARG A 53 -9.06 -1.57 -3.31
CA ARG A 53 -7.93 -0.70 -3.69
C ARG A 53 -8.35 0.75 -3.90
N ASN A 54 -9.48 0.98 -4.56
CA ASN A 54 -9.99 2.33 -4.80
C ASN A 54 -10.38 3.01 -3.48
N VAL A 55 -11.15 2.32 -2.64
CA VAL A 55 -11.53 2.81 -1.30
C VAL A 55 -10.30 3.11 -0.46
N GLY A 56 -9.33 2.19 -0.41
CA GLY A 56 -8.07 2.39 0.31
C GLY A 56 -7.31 3.61 -0.19
N THR A 57 -7.20 3.77 -1.52
CA THR A 57 -6.51 4.92 -2.13
C THR A 57 -7.17 6.23 -1.73
N ILE A 58 -8.50 6.32 -1.77
CA ILE A 58 -9.24 7.54 -1.39
C ILE A 58 -8.97 7.89 0.08
N VAL A 59 -9.09 6.91 0.98
CA VAL A 59 -8.87 7.10 2.42
C VAL A 59 -7.45 7.56 2.71
N PHE A 60 -6.44 6.88 2.15
CA PHE A 60 -5.04 7.24 2.37
C PHE A 60 -4.68 8.61 1.77
N VAL A 61 -5.16 8.92 0.56
CA VAL A 61 -4.91 10.23 -0.08
C VAL A 61 -5.49 11.37 0.76
N SER A 62 -6.70 11.21 1.32
CA SER A 62 -7.29 12.22 2.20
C SER A 62 -6.47 12.43 3.48
N ILE A 63 -6.01 11.35 4.12
CA ILE A 63 -5.18 11.43 5.33
C ILE A 63 -3.84 12.10 5.01
N PHE A 64 -3.18 11.73 3.93
CA PHE A 64 -1.90 12.32 3.53
C PHE A 64 -2.06 13.80 3.15
N GLY A 65 -3.15 14.17 2.47
CA GLY A 65 -3.49 15.56 2.18
C GLY A 65 -3.70 16.39 3.44
N TYR A 66 -4.33 15.81 4.47
CA TYR A 66 -4.47 16.45 5.77
C TYR A 66 -3.12 16.67 6.46
N ILE A 67 -2.25 15.66 6.49
CA ILE A 67 -0.89 15.76 7.07
C ILE A 67 -0.05 16.81 6.35
N MET A 68 -0.13 16.87 5.02
CA MET A 68 0.55 17.87 4.21
C MET A 68 0.10 19.28 4.56
N ASN A 69 -1.22 19.52 4.61
CA ASN A 69 -1.77 20.83 4.96
C ASN A 69 -1.37 21.25 6.39
N LEU A 70 -1.37 20.32 7.34
CA LEU A 70 -0.94 20.59 8.71
C LEU A 70 0.54 21.00 8.77
N THR A 71 1.41 20.28 8.07
CA THR A 71 2.85 20.58 8.02
C THR A 71 3.10 21.93 7.32
N LEU A 72 2.37 22.22 6.26
CA LEU A 72 2.48 23.49 5.53
C LEU A 72 1.98 24.67 6.38
N ALA A 73 0.85 24.51 7.08
CA ALA A 73 0.32 25.53 7.99
C ALA A 73 1.32 25.84 9.12
N SER A 74 1.93 24.80 9.71
CA SER A 74 2.96 24.97 10.75
C SER A 74 4.22 25.69 10.23
N SER A 75 4.60 25.45 8.97
CA SER A 75 5.76 26.08 8.33
C SER A 75 5.48 27.53 7.94
N ALA A 76 4.24 27.86 7.57
CA ALA A 76 3.79 29.22 7.28
C ALA A 76 3.83 30.10 8.54
N SER A 77 3.46 29.53 9.71
CA SER A 77 3.62 30.21 11.01
C SER A 77 5.09 30.47 11.38
N ALA A 78 6.03 29.69 10.83
CA ALA A 78 7.46 29.77 11.13
C ALA A 78 8.28 30.63 10.14
N THR A 79 7.64 31.32 9.18
CA THR A 79 8.31 32.14 8.13
C THR A 79 9.34 31.35 7.30
N VAL A 80 9.09 30.05 7.07
CA VAL A 80 9.96 29.17 6.27
C VAL A 80 9.53 29.21 4.80
N SER A 81 10.49 29.17 3.86
CA SER A 81 10.20 29.09 2.42
C SER A 81 9.38 27.82 2.07
N TYR A 82 8.47 27.91 1.10
CA TYR A 82 7.55 26.81 0.77
C TYR A 82 8.24 25.55 0.22
N THR A 83 9.39 25.70 -0.44
CA THR A 83 10.17 24.59 -1.02
C THR A 83 10.63 23.56 0.01
N PRO A 84 11.34 23.93 1.10
CA PRO A 84 11.70 22.98 2.16
C PRO A 84 10.49 22.47 2.95
N ALA A 85 9.41 23.24 3.09
CA ALA A 85 8.20 22.82 3.79
C ALA A 85 7.51 21.63 3.10
N LEU A 86 7.47 21.63 1.76
CA LEU A 86 6.93 20.51 0.98
C LEU A 86 7.78 19.24 1.16
N ALA A 87 9.11 19.36 1.15
CA ALA A 87 10.01 18.23 1.37
C ALA A 87 9.80 17.60 2.75
N LEU A 88 9.68 18.42 3.80
CA LEU A 88 9.39 17.96 5.17
C LEU A 88 8.02 17.28 5.26
N SER A 89 7.01 17.83 4.58
CA SER A 89 5.66 17.25 4.54
C SER A 89 5.65 15.87 3.92
N ILE A 90 6.33 15.70 2.77
CA ILE A 90 6.47 14.40 2.10
C ILE A 90 7.18 13.40 3.02
N GLN A 91 8.26 13.82 3.67
CA GLN A 91 8.99 12.96 4.60
C GLN A 91 8.13 12.51 5.79
N ASN A 92 7.34 13.42 6.37
CA ASN A 92 6.39 13.08 7.44
C ASN A 92 5.36 12.06 6.97
N ILE A 93 4.82 12.21 5.75
CA ILE A 93 3.90 11.25 5.15
C ILE A 93 4.56 9.88 5.00
N PHE A 94 5.80 9.82 4.51
CA PHE A 94 6.55 8.55 4.40
C PHE A 94 6.73 7.85 5.74
N LEU A 95 7.04 8.59 6.81
CA LEU A 95 7.18 7.99 8.14
C LEU A 95 5.85 7.44 8.67
N VAL A 96 4.75 8.20 8.50
CA VAL A 96 3.41 7.70 8.85
C VAL A 96 3.06 6.45 8.03
N ALA A 97 3.37 6.45 6.74
CA ALA A 97 3.15 5.29 5.88
C ALA A 97 3.94 4.05 6.34
N ILE A 98 5.19 4.22 6.79
CA ILE A 98 6.00 3.13 7.37
C ILE A 98 5.36 2.57 8.64
N VAL A 99 4.89 3.43 9.55
CA VAL A 99 4.23 2.99 10.79
C VAL A 99 2.94 2.23 10.46
N VAL A 100 2.12 2.77 9.56
CA VAL A 100 0.89 2.12 9.11
C VAL A 100 1.19 0.77 8.44
N ALA A 101 2.21 0.69 7.59
CA ALA A 101 2.63 -0.55 6.95
C ALA A 101 3.12 -1.59 7.98
N PHE A 102 3.87 -1.15 8.99
CA PHE A 102 4.33 -2.02 10.07
C PHE A 102 3.16 -2.56 10.90
N VAL A 103 2.20 -1.70 11.27
CA VAL A 103 0.97 -2.12 11.95
C VAL A 103 0.18 -3.09 11.09
N GLY A 104 0.01 -2.80 9.79
CA GLY A 104 -0.67 -3.69 8.85
C GLY A 104 0.02 -5.05 8.73
N LEU A 105 1.35 -5.08 8.71
CA LEU A 105 2.13 -6.32 8.71
C LEU A 105 1.95 -7.10 10.00
N VAL A 106 1.98 -6.45 11.16
CA VAL A 106 1.73 -7.10 12.45
C VAL A 106 0.30 -7.67 12.50
N VAL A 107 -0.70 -6.91 12.06
CA VAL A 107 -2.09 -7.40 11.98
C VAL A 107 -2.23 -8.57 11.02
N ALA A 108 -1.52 -8.56 9.88
CA ALA A 108 -1.52 -9.66 8.93
C ALA A 108 -1.01 -10.98 9.55
N PHE A 109 -0.03 -10.91 10.46
CA PHE A 109 0.42 -12.09 11.22
C PHE A 109 -0.64 -12.63 12.21
N PHE A 110 -1.66 -11.83 12.56
CA PHE A 110 -2.76 -12.22 13.44
C PHE A 110 -4.04 -12.63 12.68
N LEU A 111 -4.09 -12.46 11.35
CA LEU A 111 -5.19 -13.03 10.56
C LEU A 111 -4.99 -14.55 10.51
N GLU A 112 -5.86 -15.28 11.21
CA GLU A 112 -5.94 -16.74 11.15
C GLU A 112 -6.25 -17.16 9.70
N GLU A 113 -5.40 -18.03 9.14
CA GLU A 113 -5.59 -18.57 7.79
C GLU A 113 -6.89 -19.40 7.80
N ILE A 114 -7.94 -18.89 7.15
CA ILE A 114 -9.19 -19.65 7.00
C ILE A 114 -8.88 -20.84 6.10
N PRO A 115 -8.98 -22.09 6.59
CA PRO A 115 -8.71 -23.27 5.77
C PRO A 115 -9.76 -23.31 4.66
N LEU A 116 -9.28 -23.47 3.43
CA LEU A 116 -10.10 -23.65 2.25
C LEU A 116 -11.01 -24.86 2.50
N GLY A 117 -12.30 -24.62 2.75
CA GLY A 117 -13.27 -25.67 3.03
C GLY A 117 -13.49 -26.52 1.78
N ASP A 118 -13.43 -27.84 1.95
CA ASP A 118 -13.72 -28.88 0.94
C ASP A 118 -15.21 -28.92 0.54
N ASP A 119 -15.86 -27.75 0.36
CA ASP A 119 -17.28 -27.65 0.01
C ASP A 119 -17.57 -28.02 -1.46
N TYR A 120 -16.53 -28.33 -2.25
CA TYR A 120 -16.67 -28.76 -3.64
C TYR A 120 -16.93 -30.27 -3.79
N GLU A 121 -16.62 -31.09 -2.77
CA GLU A 121 -16.80 -32.56 -2.88
C GLU A 121 -18.26 -32.99 -2.63
N SER A 122 -19.05 -32.17 -1.93
CA SER A 122 -20.45 -32.51 -1.60
C SER A 122 -21.47 -32.24 -2.72
N ALA A 123 -21.07 -31.57 -3.80
CA ALA A 123 -21.96 -31.27 -4.93
C ALA A 123 -21.87 -32.29 -6.07
N GLU A 124 -20.82 -33.11 -6.11
CA GLU A 124 -20.60 -34.12 -7.15
C GLU A 124 -21.16 -35.50 -6.74
N ASP A 125 -21.20 -35.81 -5.44
CA ASP A 125 -21.79 -37.05 -4.91
C ASP A 125 -23.33 -37.03 -4.80
N ALA A 126 -23.97 -35.89 -5.10
CA ALA A 126 -25.42 -35.68 -5.00
C ALA A 126 -26.14 -35.67 -6.36
N SER A 127 -25.46 -35.98 -7.47
CA SER A 127 -26.01 -36.06 -8.84
C SER A 127 -25.80 -37.42 -9.47
#